data_AF-A0A0C2W2E6-F1
#
_entry.id   AF-A0A0C2W2E6-F1
#
_cell.length_a   1.000
_cell.length_b   1.000
_cell.length_c   1.000
_cell.angle_alpha   90.00
_cell.angle_beta   90.00
_cell.angle_gamma   90.00
#
_symmetry.space_group_name_H-M   'P 1'
#
loop_
_entity.id
_entity.type
_entity.pdbx_description
1 polymer ?
#
loop_
_entity_poly.entity_id
_entity_poly.type
_entity_poly.pdbx_seq_one_letter_code
_entity_poly.pdbx_strand_id
1 'polypeptide(L)'
;MDNRPETRICVAKVIEDLLKYSDTRVALFQRKPPESWLEHMHDPDADALSVFTRIFCFMVNKDYIHTGILQAILDAQNSLDDPNPSLRACGATVLLIMGTHDILCEVCSVHACIERYIEGATRRDADMILQRMEYFGILKQL
;
A
#
# COMPACT_ATOMS: atom_id res chain seq x y z
N MET A 1 -3.16 -9.77 24.75
CA MET A 1 -1.85 -9.88 24.09
C MET A 1 -1.20 -8.52 24.15
N ASP A 2 0.08 -8.45 24.53
CA ASP A 2 0.80 -7.18 24.66
C ASP A 2 1.04 -6.61 23.26
N ASN A 3 0.18 -5.69 22.81
CA ASN A 3 0.24 -5.09 21.49
C ASN A 3 1.20 -3.88 21.49
N ARG A 4 2.39 -4.06 22.06
CA ARG A 4 3.41 -3.01 22.10
C ARG A 4 4.07 -2.86 20.74
N PRO A 5 4.43 -1.63 20.33
CA PRO A 5 5.14 -1.39 19.08
C PRO A 5 6.39 -2.27 18.92
N GLU A 6 7.21 -2.38 19.96
CA GLU A 6 8.44 -3.19 19.97
C GLU A 6 8.20 -4.66 19.62
N THR A 7 7.13 -5.25 20.18
CA THR A 7 6.75 -6.64 19.89
C THR A 7 6.28 -6.78 18.45
N ARG A 8 5.45 -5.85 17.95
CA ARG A 8 5.00 -5.86 16.55
C ARG A 8 6.17 -5.73 15.59
N ILE A 9 7.10 -4.80 15.83
CA ILE A 9 8.31 -4.61 15.03
C ILE A 9 9.14 -5.88 15.00
N CYS A 10 9.39 -6.49 16.16
CA CYS A 10 10.23 -7.69 16.26
C CYS A 10 9.61 -8.86 15.47
N VAL A 11 8.30 -9.09 15.64
CA VAL A 11 7.57 -10.12 14.89
C VAL A 11 7.56 -9.82 13.39
N ALA A 12 7.28 -8.58 13.00
CA ALA A 12 7.26 -8.16 11.60
C ALA A 12 8.62 -8.39 10.93
N LYS A 13 9.73 -8.06 11.59
CA LYS A 13 11.09 -8.32 11.08
C LYS A 13 11.37 -9.82 10.88
N VAL A 14 10.95 -10.67 11.82
CA VAL A 14 11.05 -12.12 11.65
C VAL A 14 10.25 -12.58 10.43
N ILE A 15 9.05 -12.05 10.22
CA ILE A 15 8.24 -12.40 9.05
C ILE A 15 8.88 -11.90 7.76
N GLU A 16 9.39 -10.67 7.73
CA GLU A 16 10.15 -10.10 6.61
C GLU A 16 11.33 -11.01 6.21
N ASP A 17 12.07 -11.53 7.18
CA ASP A 17 13.16 -12.47 6.93
C ASP A 17 12.67 -13.84 6.44
N LEU A 18 11.58 -14.35 7.02
CA LEU A 18 11.00 -15.63 6.62
C LEU A 18 10.42 -15.58 5.19
N LEU A 19 9.91 -14.44 4.72
CA LEU A 19 9.37 -14.30 3.36
C LEU A 19 10.42 -14.53 2.24
N LYS A 20 11.72 -14.53 2.58
CA LYS A 20 12.82 -14.84 1.66
C LYS A 20 12.87 -16.31 1.25
N TYR A 21 12.33 -17.22 2.07
CA TYR A 21 12.34 -18.66 1.79
C TYR A 21 10.97 -19.12 1.27
N SER A 22 10.94 -19.98 0.25
CA SER A 22 9.70 -20.33 -0.45
C SER A 22 8.76 -21.18 0.40
N ASP A 23 9.31 -22.11 1.17
CA ASP A 23 8.59 -23.04 2.05
C ASP A 23 7.90 -22.32 3.21
N THR A 24 8.62 -21.43 3.87
CA THR A 24 8.09 -20.57 4.93
C THR A 24 7.06 -19.59 4.39
N ARG A 25 7.28 -19.01 3.20
CA ARG A 25 6.31 -18.12 2.57
C ARG A 25 4.98 -18.82 2.26
N VAL A 26 5.02 -20.03 1.70
CA VAL A 26 3.81 -20.83 1.47
C VAL A 26 3.08 -21.09 2.79
N ALA A 27 3.80 -21.49 3.83
CA ALA A 27 3.21 -21.73 5.14
C ALA A 27 2.61 -20.46 5.78
N LEU A 28 3.27 -19.30 5.60
CA LEU A 28 2.78 -18.01 6.06
C LEU A 28 1.49 -17.62 5.34
N PHE A 29 1.44 -17.73 4.02
CA PHE A 29 0.27 -17.36 3.22
C PHE A 29 -0.93 -18.27 3.46
N GLN A 30 -0.70 -19.55 3.77
CA GLN A 30 -1.76 -20.46 4.22
C GLN A 30 -2.38 -20.04 5.56
N ARG A 31 -1.60 -19.43 6.46
CA ARG A 31 -2.10 -18.96 7.76
C ARG A 31 -2.69 -17.55 7.70
N LYS A 32 -2.08 -16.69 6.89
CA LYS A 32 -2.45 -15.29 6.73
C LYS A 32 -2.32 -14.92 5.25
N PRO A 33 -3.43 -14.86 4.49
CA PRO A 33 -3.42 -14.52 3.08
C PRO A 33 -2.73 -13.17 2.83
N PRO A 34 -1.98 -13.01 1.72
CA PRO A 34 -1.27 -11.77 1.38
C PRO A 34 -2.13 -10.50 1.48
N GLU A 35 -3.38 -10.55 1.03
CA GLU A 35 -4.31 -9.41 1.00
C GLU A 35 -4.64 -8.91 2.42
N SER A 36 -4.65 -9.81 3.41
CA SER A 36 -4.91 -9.46 4.81
C SER A 36 -3.75 -8.70 5.48
N TRP A 37 -2.64 -8.50 4.78
CA TRP A 37 -1.51 -7.71 5.29
C TRP A 37 -1.70 -6.20 5.13
N LEU A 38 -2.62 -5.78 4.26
CA LEU A 38 -2.97 -4.37 4.09
C LEU A 38 -3.43 -3.71 5.39
N GLU A 39 -4.04 -4.47 6.31
CA GLU A 39 -4.46 -3.93 7.62
C GLU A 39 -3.27 -3.36 8.44
N HIS A 40 -2.05 -3.87 8.21
CA HIS A 40 -0.84 -3.41 8.91
C HIS A 40 -0.21 -2.15 8.27
N MET A 41 -0.70 -1.74 7.10
CA MET A 41 -0.31 -0.47 6.47
C MET A 41 -0.91 0.77 7.17
N HIS A 42 -1.73 0.55 8.18
CA HIS A 42 -2.31 1.60 9.03
C HIS A 42 -1.78 1.53 10.48
N ASP A 43 -0.62 0.91 10.71
CA ASP A 43 -0.03 0.87 12.06
C ASP A 43 0.24 2.29 12.58
N PRO A 44 -0.22 2.63 13.80
CA PRO A 44 -0.03 3.97 14.36
C PRO A 44 1.44 4.27 14.72
N ASP A 45 2.28 3.24 14.83
CA ASP A 45 3.70 3.39 15.10
C ASP A 45 4.50 3.46 13.80
N ALA A 46 5.23 4.56 13.59
CA ALA A 46 5.95 4.81 12.34
C ALA A 46 7.08 3.79 12.07
N ASP A 47 7.72 3.27 13.12
CA ASP A 47 8.79 2.29 12.98
C ASP A 47 8.22 0.91 12.61
N ALA A 48 7.10 0.52 13.23
CA ALA A 48 6.34 -0.66 12.83
C ALA A 48 5.83 -0.55 11.39
N LEU A 49 5.22 0.59 11.04
CA LEU A 49 4.74 0.87 9.70
C LEU A 49 5.85 0.76 8.65
N SER A 50 7.07 1.20 8.96
CA SER A 50 8.21 1.06 8.06
C SER A 50 8.51 -0.41 7.73
N VAL A 51 8.45 -1.31 8.72
CA VAL A 51 8.65 -2.74 8.48
C VAL A 51 7.51 -3.33 7.65
N PHE A 52 6.26 -2.99 7.99
CA PHE A 52 5.10 -3.47 7.25
C PHE A 52 5.07 -2.96 5.80
N THR A 53 5.50 -1.71 5.57
CA THR A 53 5.65 -1.14 4.23
C THR A 53 6.62 -1.95 3.38
N ARG A 54 7.76 -2.39 3.94
CA ARG A 54 8.71 -3.24 3.22
C ARG A 54 8.13 -4.62 2.89
N ILE A 55 7.43 -5.23 3.84
CA ILE A 55 6.73 -6.50 3.62
C ILE A 55 5.68 -6.37 2.52
N PHE A 56 4.83 -5.34 2.58
CA PHE A 56 3.82 -5.05 1.57
C PHE A 56 4.44 -4.85 0.18
N CYS A 57 5.46 -4.00 0.09
CA CYS A 57 6.20 -3.75 -1.14
C CYS A 57 6.83 -5.02 -1.72
N PHE A 58 7.37 -5.90 -0.86
CA PHE A 58 7.87 -7.21 -1.29
C PHE A 58 6.75 -8.07 -1.90
N MET A 59 5.58 -8.10 -1.27
CA MET A 59 4.45 -8.89 -1.76
C MET A 59 3.91 -8.37 -3.10
N VAL A 60 3.81 -7.05 -3.27
CA VAL A 60 3.43 -6.41 -4.54
C VAL A 60 4.46 -6.74 -5.62
N ASN A 61 5.76 -6.58 -5.36
CA ASN A 61 6.83 -6.89 -6.31
C ASN A 61 6.93 -8.37 -6.72
N LYS A 62 6.28 -9.26 -5.98
CA LYS A 62 6.24 -10.69 -6.26
C LYS A 62 4.87 -11.15 -6.74
N ASP A 63 3.99 -10.22 -7.08
CA ASP A 63 2.65 -10.49 -7.59
C ASP A 63 1.84 -11.38 -6.62
N TYR A 64 2.00 -11.15 -5.31
CA TYR A 64 1.21 -11.85 -4.27
C TYR A 64 -0.02 -11.06 -3.82
N ILE A 65 -0.07 -9.76 -4.09
CA ILE A 65 -1.21 -8.91 -3.77
C ILE A 65 -1.66 -8.24 -5.05
N HIS A 66 -2.96 -8.35 -5.31
CA HIS A 66 -3.60 -7.76 -6.49
C HIS A 66 -4.80 -6.88 -6.14
N THR A 67 -5.13 -6.72 -4.86
CA THR A 67 -6.31 -5.98 -4.42
C THR A 67 -5.92 -4.94 -3.38
N GLY A 68 -6.66 -3.84 -3.29
CA GLY A 68 -6.39 -2.78 -2.30
C GLY A 68 -5.13 -1.97 -2.63
N ILE A 69 -4.58 -2.14 -3.83
CA ILE A 69 -3.42 -1.40 -4.32
C ILE A 69 -3.80 0.08 -4.50
N LEU A 70 -5.01 0.38 -5.00
CA LEU A 70 -5.46 1.75 -5.16
C LEU A 70 -5.48 2.48 -3.81
N GLN A 71 -6.08 1.86 -2.79
CA GLN A 71 -6.13 2.45 -1.45
C GLN A 71 -4.72 2.71 -0.91
N ALA A 72 -3.79 1.76 -1.08
CA ALA A 72 -2.39 1.94 -0.69
C ALA A 72 -1.71 3.11 -1.43
N ILE A 73 -2.02 3.33 -2.72
CA ILE A 73 -1.53 4.48 -3.49
C ILE A 73 -2.09 5.78 -2.92
N LEU A 74 -3.41 5.87 -2.69
CA LEU A 74 -4.04 7.08 -2.18
C LEU A 74 -3.51 7.46 -0.78
N ASP A 75 -3.39 6.48 0.11
CA ASP A 75 -2.82 6.69 1.44
C ASP A 75 -1.35 7.11 1.38
N ALA A 76 -0.57 6.50 0.48
CA ALA A 76 0.82 6.87 0.26
C ALA A 76 0.94 8.30 -0.28
N GLN A 77 0.09 8.72 -1.21
CA GLN A 77 0.07 10.11 -1.71
C GLN A 77 -0.31 11.11 -0.62
N ASN A 78 -1.23 10.77 0.29
CA ASN A 78 -1.59 11.62 1.43
C ASN A 78 -0.45 11.73 2.45
N SER A 79 0.30 10.64 2.65
CA SER A 79 1.42 10.63 3.59
C SER A 79 2.63 11.47 3.16
N LEU A 80 2.71 11.89 1.89
CA LEU A 80 3.81 12.76 1.41
C LEU A 80 3.83 14.14 2.09
N ASP A 81 2.67 14.61 2.53
CA ASP A 81 2.51 15.89 3.22
C ASP A 81 2.56 15.74 4.76
N ASP A 82 2.83 14.53 5.27
CA ASP A 82 2.86 14.26 6.71
C ASP A 82 4.03 14.99 7.40
N PRO A 83 3.83 15.57 8.61
CA PRO A 83 4.92 16.22 9.34
C PRO A 83 6.06 15.24 9.72
N ASN A 84 5.77 13.95 9.90
CA ASN A 84 6.73 12.93 10.27
C ASN A 84 7.53 12.43 9.04
N PRO A 85 8.87 12.61 9.01
CA PRO A 85 9.71 12.15 7.91
C PRO A 85 9.63 10.64 7.65
N SER A 86 9.44 9.82 8.68
CA SER A 86 9.34 8.37 8.55
C SER A 86 8.07 7.96 7.81
N LEU A 87 6.95 8.64 8.08
CA LEU A 87 5.68 8.39 7.38
C LEU A 87 5.78 8.82 5.91
N ARG A 88 6.38 9.99 5.64
CA ARG A 88 6.68 10.43 4.26
C ARG A 88 7.54 9.42 3.50
N ALA A 89 8.57 8.86 4.14
CA ALA A 89 9.44 7.87 3.54
C ALA A 89 8.70 6.55 3.22
N CYS A 90 7.77 6.13 4.09
CA CYS A 90 6.92 4.97 3.81
C CYS A 90 6.03 5.22 2.58
N GLY A 91 5.35 6.37 2.53
CA GLY A 91 4.56 6.77 1.35
C GLY A 91 5.36 6.79 0.07
N ALA A 92 6.50 7.48 0.07
CA ALA A 92 7.38 7.54 -1.09
C ALA A 92 7.84 6.15 -1.54
N THR A 93 8.10 5.23 -0.61
CA THR A 93 8.47 3.84 -0.92
C THR A 93 7.34 3.09 -1.61
N VAL A 94 6.10 3.19 -1.10
CA VAL A 94 4.93 2.58 -1.74
C VAL A 94 4.76 3.12 -3.16
N LEU A 95 4.76 4.45 -3.34
CA LEU A 95 4.60 5.06 -4.65
C LEU A 95 5.70 4.64 -5.62
N LEU A 96 6.96 4.57 -5.17
CA LEU A 96 8.07 4.10 -6.00
C LEU A 96 7.82 2.67 -6.52
N ILE A 97 7.37 1.77 -5.65
CA ILE A 97 7.07 0.39 -6.04
C ILE A 97 5.89 0.36 -7.01
N MET A 98 4.80 1.06 -6.73
CA MET A 98 3.64 1.11 -7.64
C MET A 98 3.98 1.73 -9.00
N GLY A 99 4.93 2.66 -9.04
CA GLY A 99 5.47 3.22 -10.28
C GLY A 99 6.24 2.21 -11.13
N THR A 100 6.84 1.18 -10.52
CA THR A 100 7.51 0.11 -11.30
C THR A 100 6.54 -0.89 -11.94
N HIS A 101 5.26 -0.85 -11.55
CA HIS A 101 4.21 -1.74 -12.07
C HIS A 101 3.24 -1.02 -13.03
N ASP A 102 3.56 0.20 -13.47
CA ASP A 102 2.69 1.10 -14.27
C ASP A 102 1.34 1.51 -13.64
N ILE A 103 0.94 0.87 -12.53
CA ILE A 103 -0.30 1.14 -11.79
C ILE A 103 -0.37 2.60 -11.34
N LEU A 104 0.73 3.15 -10.80
CA LEU A 104 0.76 4.54 -10.37
C LEU A 104 0.51 5.51 -11.53
N CYS A 105 0.99 5.19 -12.74
CA CYS A 105 0.76 6.03 -13.91
C CYS A 105 -0.71 6.06 -14.30
N GLU A 106 -1.42 4.94 -14.22
CA GLU A 106 -2.87 4.88 -14.48
C GLU A 106 -3.63 5.74 -13.47
N VAL A 107 -3.36 5.58 -12.17
CA VAL A 107 -4.00 6.36 -11.10
C VAL A 107 -3.76 7.86 -11.27
N CYS A 108 -2.49 8.27 -11.45
CA CYS A 108 -2.13 9.67 -11.65
C CYS A 108 -2.76 10.29 -12.91
N SER A 109 -2.86 9.51 -14.00
CA SER A 109 -3.48 9.99 -15.25
C SER A 109 -4.97 10.24 -15.07
N VAL A 110 -5.68 9.32 -14.42
CA VAL A 110 -7.11 9.48 -14.14
C VAL A 110 -7.34 10.65 -13.19
N HIS A 111 -6.53 10.78 -12.15
CA HIS A 111 -6.59 11.90 -11.21
C HIS A 111 -6.43 13.25 -11.93
N ALA A 112 -5.40 13.39 -12.77
CA ALA A 112 -5.16 14.60 -13.55
C ALA A 112 -6.28 14.88 -14.58
N CYS A 113 -6.88 13.84 -15.17
CA CYS A 113 -8.03 14.00 -16.06
C CYS A 113 -9.25 14.56 -15.31
N ILE A 114 -9.54 14.05 -14.12
CA ILE A 114 -10.67 14.51 -13.31
C ILE A 114 -10.50 15.99 -12.95
N GLU A 115 -9.34 16.36 -12.40
CA GLU A 115 -9.04 17.75 -12.03
C GLU A 115 -9.11 18.71 -13.22
N ARG A 116 -8.74 18.24 -14.42
CA ARG A 116 -8.74 19.07 -15.64
C ARG A 116 -10.11 19.24 -16.27
N TYR A 117 -10.95 18.20 -16.28
CA TYR A 117 -12.17 18.18 -17.08
C TYR A 117 -13.46 18.32 -16.27
N ILE A 118 -13.41 18.12 -14.94
CA ILE A 118 -14.57 18.28 -14.06
C ILE A 118 -14.40 19.60 -13.31
N GLU A 119 -15.16 20.62 -13.73
CA GLU A 119 -15.11 21.94 -13.12
C GLU A 119 -15.45 21.88 -11.63
N GLY A 120 -14.55 22.42 -10.79
CA GLY A 120 -14.71 22.42 -9.33
C GLY A 120 -14.42 21.09 -8.65
N ALA A 121 -13.95 20.06 -9.37
CA ALA A 121 -13.57 18.80 -8.74
C ALA A 121 -12.40 18.99 -7.77
N THR A 122 -12.56 18.45 -6.56
CA THR A 122 -11.51 18.40 -5.55
C THR A 122 -10.72 17.09 -5.69
N ARG A 123 -9.54 17.04 -5.06
CA ARG A 123 -8.77 15.79 -4.90
C ARG A 123 -9.60 14.65 -4.32
N ARG A 124 -10.47 14.96 -3.34
CA ARG A 124 -11.36 13.97 -2.73
C ARG A 124 -12.41 13.42 -3.71
N ASP A 125 -12.90 14.26 -4.62
CA ASP A 125 -13.81 13.81 -5.67
C ASP A 125 -13.08 12.88 -6.65
N ALA A 126 -11.83 13.20 -6.98
CA ALA A 126 -10.99 12.33 -7.80
C ALA A 126 -10.72 10.97 -7.14
N ASP A 127 -10.35 10.95 -5.86
CA ASP A 127 -10.18 9.72 -5.06
C ASP A 127 -11.46 8.86 -5.06
N MET A 128 -12.62 9.50 -4.85
CA MET A 128 -13.90 8.81 -4.84
C MET A 128 -14.24 8.20 -6.21
N ILE A 129 -14.00 8.93 -7.30
CA ILE A 129 -14.24 8.42 -8.66
C ILE A 129 -13.28 7.26 -8.96
N LEU A 130 -12.00 7.36 -8.60
CA LEU A 130 -11.02 6.29 -8.74
C LEU A 130 -11.46 5.01 -8.02
N GLN A 131 -11.88 5.11 -6.76
CA GLN A 131 -12.39 3.96 -6.00
C GLN A 131 -13.63 3.34 -6.64
N ARG A 132 -14.50 4.15 -7.25
CA ARG A 132 -15.65 3.63 -8.02
C ARG A 132 -15.21 2.92 -9.28
N MET A 133 -14.20 3.43 -9.98
CA MET A 133 -13.65 2.79 -11.17
C MET A 133 -13.00 1.45 -10.86
N GLU A 134 -12.28 1.32 -9.73
CA GLU A 134 -11.76 0.05 -9.21
C GLU A 134 -12.91 -0.92 -8.90
N TYR A 135 -13.93 -0.47 -8.15
CA TYR A 135 -15.09 -1.28 -7.81
C TYR A 135 -15.83 -1.85 -9.04
N PHE A 136 -15.91 -1.07 -10.13
CA PHE A 136 -16.54 -1.51 -11.38
C PHE A 136 -15.59 -2.29 -12.31
N GLY A 137 -14.33 -2.54 -11.92
CA GLY A 137 -13.34 -3.25 -12.73
C GLY A 137 -12.93 -2.48 -14.00
N ILE A 138 -13.01 -1.15 -13.97
CA ILE A 138 -12.64 -0.28 -15.10
C ILE A 138 -11.12 -0.11 -15.15
N LEU A 139 -10.47 -0.03 -13.99
CA LEU A 139 -9.02 0.05 -13.87
C LEU A 139 -8.45 -1.34 -14.13
N LYS A 140 -7.70 -1.51 -15.23
CA LYS A 140 -7.35 -2.83 -15.77
C LYS A 140 -6.25 -3.55 -14.97
N GLN A 141 -5.64 -2.86 -14.00
CA GLN A 141 -4.46 -3.31 -13.26
C GLN A 141 -4.63 -3.21 -11.73
N LEU A 142 -5.84 -2.92 -11.24
CA LEU A 142 -6.15 -2.69 -9.83
C LEU A 142 -7.21 -3.65 -9.29
#